data_AF-A0A401Q249-F1
#
_entry.id   AF-A0A401Q249-F1
#
_cell.length_a   1.000
_cell.length_b   1.000
_cell.length_c   1.000
_cell.angle_alpha   90.00
_cell.angle_beta   90.00
_cell.angle_gamma   90.00
#
_symmetry.space_group_name_H-M   'P 1'
#
loop_
_entity.id
_entity.type
_entity.pdbx_description
1 polymer ?
#
loop_
_entity_poly.entity_id
_entity_poly.type
_entity_poly.pdbx_seq_one_letter_code
_entity_poly.pdbx_strand_id
1 'polypeptide(L)'
;QALKVRQADVTRETVQKSVCVLSRLPLYGLLQAKLQLITHAYFEEKDFSQISILKELYEHMNGSLGGNALEGSQASLGLSPRDLVLHFRHKTIILFKLILLEKK
;
A
#
# COMPACT_ATOMS: atom_id res chain seq x y z
N GLN A 1 -12.10 18.36 -4.06
CA GLN A 1 -12.76 18.28 -5.38
C GLN A 1 -14.18 17.74 -5.19
N ALA A 2 -15.13 18.10 -6.06
CA ALA A 2 -16.53 17.67 -5.94
C ALA A 2 -16.71 16.21 -6.38
N LEU A 3 -17.63 15.48 -5.72
CA LEU A 3 -17.97 14.10 -6.06
C LEU A 3 -18.88 14.07 -7.30
N LYS A 4 -18.76 13.01 -8.10
CA LYS A 4 -19.69 12.72 -9.20
C LYS A 4 -21.04 12.23 -8.66
N VAL A 5 -21.00 11.44 -7.58
CA VAL A 5 -22.19 10.97 -6.86
C VAL A 5 -22.05 11.33 -5.38
N ARG A 6 -22.99 12.12 -4.86
CA ARG A 6 -23.11 12.40 -3.43
C ARG A 6 -24.14 11.45 -2.81
N GLN A 7 -23.65 10.49 -2.03
CA GLN A 7 -24.52 9.64 -1.22
C GLN A 7 -25.11 10.44 -0.04
N ALA A 8 -26.29 10.02 0.45
CA ALA A 8 -27.05 10.77 1.46
C ALA A 8 -26.33 10.88 2.82
N ASP A 9 -25.38 9.99 3.10
CA ASP A 9 -24.51 9.99 4.28
C ASP A 9 -23.33 10.97 4.18
N VAL A 10 -23.06 11.53 2.99
CA VAL A 10 -22.02 12.53 2.77
C VAL A 10 -22.53 13.92 3.17
N THR A 11 -22.40 14.22 4.46
CA THR A 11 -22.83 15.51 5.06
C THR A 11 -21.73 16.57 5.12
N ARG A 12 -20.49 16.23 4.72
CA ARG A 12 -19.32 17.11 4.75
C ARG A 12 -18.92 17.58 3.36
N GLU A 13 -18.25 18.72 3.29
CA GLU A 13 -17.76 19.31 2.04
C GLU A 13 -16.60 18.51 1.42
N THR A 14 -15.81 17.81 2.24
CA THR A 14 -14.67 17.00 1.81
C THR A 14 -14.86 15.53 2.18
N VAL A 15 -14.39 14.65 1.30
CA VAL A 15 -14.35 13.20 1.53
C VAL A 15 -12.90 12.77 1.68
N GLN A 16 -12.60 12.06 2.77
CA GLN A 16 -11.31 11.47 3.05
C GLN A 16 -11.49 9.95 3.12
N LYS A 17 -10.92 9.22 2.16
CA LYS A 17 -11.01 7.76 2.07
C LYS A 17 -9.63 7.20 1.76
N SER A 18 -9.37 5.99 2.25
CA SER A 18 -8.14 5.24 2.00
C SER A 18 -8.50 3.82 1.55
N VAL A 19 -7.70 3.27 0.66
CA VAL A 19 -7.75 1.84 0.31
C VAL A 19 -6.55 1.17 0.95
N CYS A 20 -6.81 0.13 1.73
CA CYS A 20 -5.78 -0.61 2.45
C CYS A 20 -5.82 -2.08 2.02
N VAL A 21 -4.64 -2.69 1.89
CA VAL A 21 -4.48 -4.13 1.63
C VAL A 21 -3.98 -4.79 2.90
N LEU A 22 -4.64 -5.88 3.30
CA LEU A 22 -4.16 -6.78 4.34
C LEU A 22 -3.52 -8.00 3.67
N SER A 23 -2.22 -8.19 3.89
CA SER A 23 -1.45 -9.29 3.29
C SER A 23 -0.77 -10.11 4.37
N ARG A 24 -0.75 -11.44 4.18
CA ARG A 24 0.07 -12.38 4.97
C ARG A 24 1.51 -12.48 4.47
N LEU A 25 1.79 -11.93 3.28
CA LEU A 25 3.09 -11.98 2.62
C LEU A 25 3.73 -10.58 2.60
N PRO A 26 5.05 -10.45 2.90
CA PRO A 26 5.75 -9.17 2.98
C PRO A 26 6.17 -8.64 1.59
N LEU A 27 5.27 -8.65 0.61
CA LEU A 27 5.56 -8.31 -0.79
C LEU A 27 5.32 -6.82 -1.09
N TYR A 28 5.87 -5.93 -0.27
CA TYR A 28 5.51 -4.51 -0.23
C TYR A 28 5.59 -3.78 -1.58
N GLY A 29 6.71 -3.90 -2.32
CA GLY A 29 6.85 -3.19 -3.60
C GLY A 29 5.86 -3.65 -4.66
N LEU A 30 5.58 -4.95 -4.75
CA LEU A 30 4.60 -5.49 -5.69
C LEU A 30 3.17 -5.07 -5.32
N LEU A 31 2.84 -5.13 -4.03
CA LEU A 31 1.55 -4.67 -3.51
C LEU A 31 1.35 -3.17 -3.77
N GLN A 32 2.38 -2.36 -3.49
CA GLN A 32 2.36 -0.92 -3.72
C GLN A 32 2.14 -0.60 -5.20
N ALA A 33 2.87 -1.24 -6.11
CA ALA A 33 2.76 -0.99 -7.54
C ALA A 33 1.34 -1.31 -8.07
N LYS A 34 0.78 -2.46 -7.70
CA LYS A 34 -0.59 -2.84 -8.09
C LYS A 34 -1.63 -1.90 -7.48
N LEU A 35 -1.47 -1.55 -6.20
CA LEU A 35 -2.41 -0.70 -5.48
C LEU A 35 -2.40 0.74 -6.02
N GLN A 36 -1.24 1.30 -6.33
CA GLN A 36 -1.10 2.69 -6.77
C GLN A 36 -1.91 2.97 -8.04
N LEU A 37 -1.82 2.11 -9.05
CA LEU A 37 -2.55 2.29 -10.31
C LEU A 37 -4.06 2.22 -10.11
N ILE A 38 -4.53 1.21 -9.37
CA ILE A 38 -5.96 0.96 -9.18
C ILE A 38 -6.60 2.01 -8.25
N THR A 39 -5.89 2.39 -7.18
CA THR A 39 -6.40 3.42 -6.26
C THR A 39 -6.48 4.79 -6.92
N HIS A 40 -5.50 5.14 -7.76
CA HIS A 40 -5.57 6.36 -8.55
C HIS A 40 -6.82 6.38 -9.44
N ALA A 41 -7.09 5.29 -10.17
CA ALA A 41 -8.30 5.18 -10.98
C ALA A 41 -9.59 5.26 -10.13
N TYR A 42 -9.65 4.54 -9.01
CA TYR A 42 -10.80 4.56 -8.10
C TYR A 42 -11.09 5.96 -7.53
N PHE A 43 -10.07 6.73 -7.15
CA PHE A 43 -10.26 8.08 -6.64
C PHE A 43 -10.62 9.10 -7.74
N GLU A 44 -10.11 8.92 -8.96
CA GLU A 44 -10.44 9.78 -10.10
C GLU A 44 -11.88 9.63 -10.58
N GLU A 45 -12.48 8.44 -10.46
CA GLU A 45 -13.89 8.20 -10.80
C GLU A 45 -14.86 9.09 -10.00
N LYS A 46 -14.48 9.50 -8.78
CA LYS A 46 -15.27 10.38 -7.88
C LYS A 46 -16.68 9.86 -7.55
N ASP A 47 -16.92 8.57 -7.83
CA ASP A 47 -18.10 7.81 -7.45
C ASP A 47 -17.64 6.62 -6.59
N PHE A 48 -17.71 6.80 -5.28
CA PHE A 48 -17.21 5.79 -4.33
C PHE A 48 -18.14 4.58 -4.16
N SER A 49 -19.32 4.60 -4.77
CA SER A 49 -20.20 3.43 -4.82
C SER A 49 -19.68 2.35 -5.78
N GLN A 50 -18.85 2.76 -6.76
CA GLN A 50 -18.27 1.89 -7.79
C GLN A 50 -17.06 1.13 -7.25
N ILE A 51 -17.32 0.06 -6.50
CA ILE A 51 -16.29 -0.79 -5.89
C ILE A 51 -15.82 -1.95 -6.76
N SER A 52 -16.31 -2.08 -8.00
CA SER A 52 -15.96 -3.18 -8.92
C SER A 52 -14.44 -3.26 -9.15
N ILE A 53 -13.79 -2.13 -9.41
CA ILE A 53 -12.34 -2.06 -9.63
C ILE A 53 -11.53 -2.55 -8.41
N LEU A 54 -12.06 -2.33 -7.20
CA LEU A 54 -11.44 -2.83 -5.96
C LEU A 54 -11.67 -4.33 -5.77
N LYS A 55 -12.83 -4.86 -6.19
CA LYS A 55 -13.10 -6.30 -6.20
C LYS A 55 -12.19 -7.04 -7.18
N GLU A 56 -12.04 -6.52 -8.39
CA GLU A 56 -11.12 -7.07 -9.40
C GLU A 56 -9.67 -7.06 -8.91
N LEU A 57 -9.25 -5.97 -8.23
CA LEU A 57 -7.94 -5.92 -7.57
C LEU A 57 -7.79 -7.03 -6.53
N TYR A 58 -8.78 -7.23 -5.66
CA TYR A 58 -8.77 -8.28 -4.64
C TYR A 58 -8.65 -9.68 -5.26
N GLU A 59 -9.45 -9.99 -6.28
CA GLU A 59 -9.42 -11.27 -6.98
C GLU A 59 -8.08 -11.51 -7.67
N HIS A 60 -7.59 -10.52 -8.42
CA HIS A 60 -6.31 -10.61 -9.11
C HIS A 60 -5.14 -10.77 -8.12
N MET A 61 -5.15 -10.06 -6.99
CA MET A 61 -4.12 -10.23 -5.96
C MET A 61 -4.16 -11.62 -5.36
N ASN A 62 -5.31 -12.14 -4.96
CA ASN A 62 -5.38 -13.49 -4.38
C ASN A 62 -5.07 -14.60 -5.40
N GLY A 63 -5.37 -14.40 -6.68
CA GLY A 63 -5.04 -15.34 -7.75
C GLY A 63 -3.56 -15.34 -8.15
N SER A 64 -2.89 -14.18 -8.10
CA SER A 64 -1.49 -14.02 -8.58
C SER A 64 -0.43 -14.12 -7.49
N LEU A 65 -0.80 -13.93 -6.22
CA LEU A 65 0.13 -13.90 -5.09
C LEU A 65 0.17 -15.23 -4.30
N GLY A 66 -0.58 -16.24 -4.74
CA GLY A 66 -0.60 -17.59 -4.16
C GLY A 66 0.38 -18.53 -4.85
N GLY A 67 1.21 -19.22 -4.06
CA GLY A 67 2.22 -20.18 -4.55
C GLY A 67 3.53 -19.52 -4.96
N ASN A 68 4.64 -19.93 -4.35
CA ASN A 68 6.03 -19.57 -4.64
C ASN A 68 6.39 -18.07 -4.79
N ALA A 69 5.48 -17.14 -4.51
CA ALA A 69 5.74 -15.70 -4.61
C ALA A 69 6.81 -15.18 -3.63
N LEU A 70 7.14 -15.98 -2.61
CA LEU A 70 8.25 -15.75 -1.67
C LEU A 70 9.60 -16.28 -2.18
N GLU A 71 9.62 -17.05 -3.27
CA GLU A 71 10.86 -17.56 -3.86
C GLU A 71 11.54 -16.45 -4.67
N GLY A 72 12.60 -15.86 -4.12
CA GLY A 72 13.47 -14.91 -4.81
C GLY A 72 13.41 -13.47 -4.31
N SER A 73 13.92 -12.54 -5.14
CA SER A 73 14.12 -11.11 -4.81
C SER A 73 12.82 -10.31 -4.61
N GLN A 74 11.65 -10.91 -4.82
CA GLN A 74 10.36 -10.21 -4.81
C GLN A 74 9.99 -9.63 -3.44
N ALA A 75 10.43 -10.26 -2.35
CA ALA A 75 10.25 -9.72 -1.00
C ALA A 75 11.04 -8.41 -0.76
N SER A 76 12.12 -8.20 -1.51
CA SER A 76 12.95 -6.99 -1.43
C SER A 76 12.59 -5.95 -2.50
N LEU A 77 11.64 -6.24 -3.39
CA LEU A 77 11.22 -5.31 -4.43
C LEU A 77 10.72 -4.01 -3.80
N GLY A 78 11.25 -2.87 -4.26
CA GLY A 78 10.89 -1.55 -3.74
C GLY A 78 11.49 -1.21 -2.37
N LEU A 79 12.27 -2.10 -1.76
CA LEU A 79 12.95 -1.88 -0.49
C LEU A 79 14.45 -1.67 -0.73
N SER A 80 14.91 -0.43 -0.59
CA SER A 80 16.31 -0.06 -0.78
C SER A 80 17.00 0.18 0.57
N PRO A 81 17.99 -0.63 0.97
CA PRO A 81 18.81 -0.35 2.15
C PRO A 81 19.55 0.99 2.04
N ARG A 82 19.85 1.43 0.81
CA ARG A 82 20.43 2.75 0.56
C ARG A 82 19.49 3.86 0.98
N ASP A 83 18.20 3.72 0.72
CA ASP A 83 17.21 4.74 1.07
C ASP A 83 17.05 4.85 2.59
N LEU A 84 17.12 3.72 3.30
CA LEU A 84 17.19 3.69 4.77
C LEU A 84 18.38 4.52 5.28
N VAL A 85 19.58 4.28 4.74
CA VAL A 85 20.80 5.01 5.12
C VAL A 85 20.71 6.49 4.75
N LEU A 86 20.17 6.84 3.58
CA LEU A 86 20.03 8.23 3.16
C LEU A 86 19.00 8.99 4.00
N HIS A 87 17.91 8.32 4.38
CA HIS A 87 16.84 8.90 5.20
C HIS A 87 17.29 9.13 6.64
N PHE A 88 17.91 8.13 7.28
CA PHE A 88 18.29 8.20 8.69
C PHE A 88 19.74 8.66 8.93
N ARG A 89 20.62 8.63 7.92
CA ARG A 89 22.04 9.02 7.99
C ARG A 89 22.76 8.34 9.16
N HIS A 90 23.47 9.11 9.99
CA HIS A 90 24.15 8.60 11.20
C HIS A 90 23.17 7.96 12.21
N LYS A 91 21.88 8.32 12.20
CA LYS A 91 20.87 7.68 13.06
C LYS A 91 20.60 6.23 12.67
N THR A 92 20.96 5.79 11.47
CA THR A 92 20.87 4.37 11.09
C THR A 92 21.69 3.49 12.03
N ILE A 93 22.88 3.95 12.44
CA ILE A 93 23.74 3.23 13.40
C ILE A 93 23.12 3.22 14.80
N ILE A 94 22.46 4.31 15.18
CA ILE A 94 21.73 4.38 16.47
C ILE A 94 20.56 3.40 16.46
N LEU A 95 19.74 3.39 15.41
CA LEU A 95 18.63 2.45 15.24
C LEU A 95 19.14 1.00 15.26
N PHE A 96 20.23 0.73 14.54
CA PHE A 96 20.87 -0.60 14.53
C PHE A 96 21.34 -1.01 15.93
N LYS A 97 21.98 -0.12 16.67
CA LYS A 97 22.37 -0.33 18.07
C LYS A 97 21.15 -0.61 18.96
N LEU A 98 20.06 0.14 18.80
CA LEU A 98 18.84 -0.06 19.59
C LEU A 98 18.20 -1.42 19.33
N ILE A 99 18.16 -1.86 18.07
CA ILE A 99 17.69 -3.20 17.68
C ILE A 99 18.56 -4.28 18.34
N LEU A 100 19.89 -4.16 18.27
CA LEU A 100 20.81 -5.12 18.90
C LEU A 100 20.72 -5.16 20.43
N LEU A 101 20.34 -4.05 21.06
CA LEU A 101 20.12 -3.96 22.50
C LEU A 101 18.69 -4.29 22.92
N GLU A 102 17.82 -4.70 21.98
CA GLU A 102 16.39 -4.96 22.18
C GLU A 102 15.68 -3.83 22.94
N LYS A 103 16.09 -2.59 22.66
CA LYS A 103 15.54 -1.40 23.32
C LYS A 103 14.18 -1.06 22.69
N LYS A 104 13.20 -0.81 23.56
CA LYS A 104 11.88 -0.27 23.19
C LYS A 104 11.98 1.21 22.87
#